data_AF-K3X6P4-F1
#
_entry.id   AF-K3X6P4-F1
#
_cell.length_a   1.000
_cell.length_b   1.000
_cell.length_c   1.000
_cell.angle_alpha   90.00
_cell.angle_beta   90.00
_cell.angle_gamma   90.00
#
_symmetry.space_group_name_H-M   'P 1'
#
loop_
_entity.id
_entity.type
_entity.pdbx_description
1 polymer ?
#
loop_
_entity_poly.entity_id
_entity_poly.type
_entity_poly.pdbx_seq_one_letter_code
_entity_poly.pdbx_strand_id
1 'polypeptide(L)'
;YFSNNEPWILAKQLRNSRDPSSAEHQALQKRLDTVLYLTIDAVRMSAILLQPVVPESTTKILDYLAVPPATRSFEYATMMDASSSNGGTRIDNARSFVAFPKLLK
;
A
#
# COMPACT_ATOMS: atom_id res chain seq x y z
N TYR A 1 -13.72 2.05 2.77
CA TYR A 1 -13.27 1.13 1.70
C TYR A 1 -12.49 -0.05 2.27
N PHE A 2 -11.33 0.15 2.91
CA PHE A 2 -10.48 -0.95 3.40
C PHE A 2 -11.21 -1.87 4.39
N SER A 3 -11.87 -1.32 5.41
CA SER A 3 -12.61 -2.13 6.39
C SER A 3 -13.73 -2.96 5.78
N ASN A 4 -14.48 -2.41 4.81
CA ASN A 4 -15.56 -3.13 4.13
C ASN A 4 -15.06 -4.29 3.24
N ASN A 5 -13.78 -4.27 2.85
CA ASN A 5 -13.18 -5.33 2.04
C ASN A 5 -12.47 -6.40 2.89
N GLU A 6 -12.30 -6.17 4.20
CA GLU A 6 -11.75 -7.12 5.17
C GLU A 6 -10.53 -7.92 4.68
N PRO A 7 -9.45 -7.27 4.18
CA PRO A 7 -8.34 -7.96 3.52
C PRO A 7 -7.60 -8.94 4.43
N TRP A 8 -7.67 -8.76 5.75
CA TRP A 8 -7.12 -9.74 6.71
C TRP A 8 -7.87 -11.08 6.69
N ILE A 9 -9.17 -11.07 6.35
CA ILE A 9 -9.96 -12.30 6.16
C ILE A 9 -9.57 -12.97 4.85
N LEU A 10 -9.47 -12.20 3.76
CA LEU A 10 -9.02 -12.71 2.46
C LEU A 10 -7.63 -13.35 2.56
N ALA A 11 -6.69 -12.67 3.23
CA ALA A 11 -5.35 -13.20 3.48
C ALA A 11 -5.36 -14.47 4.34
N LYS A 12 -6.25 -14.55 5.35
CA LYS A 12 -6.41 -15.76 6.17
C LYS A 12 -6.97 -16.92 5.33
N GLN A 13 -7.94 -16.67 4.46
CA GLN A 13 -8.51 -17.68 3.57
C GLN A 13 -7.47 -18.19 2.57
N LEU A 14 -6.69 -17.30 1.94
CA LEU A 14 -5.62 -17.66 1.02
C LEU A 14 -4.55 -18.52 1.70
N ARG A 15 -4.10 -18.13 2.90
CA ARG A 15 -3.12 -18.91 3.68
C ARG A 15 -3.62 -20.32 4.02
N ASN A 16 -4.92 -20.47 4.23
CA ASN A 16 -5.52 -21.75 4.62
C ASN A 16 -5.96 -22.60 3.42
N SER A 17 -5.95 -22.03 2.21
CA SER A 17 -6.32 -22.75 0.98
C SER A 17 -5.27 -23.82 0.68
N ARG A 18 -5.72 -25.07 0.52
CA ARG A 18 -4.84 -26.23 0.29
C ARG A 18 -4.37 -26.33 -1.16
N ASP A 19 -5.13 -25.77 -2.10
CA ASP A 19 -4.86 -25.87 -3.54
C ASP A 19 -4.61 -24.48 -4.14
N PRO A 20 -3.35 -24.10 -4.38
CA PRO A 20 -3.00 -22.82 -4.98
C PRO A 20 -3.38 -22.72 -6.47
N SER A 21 -3.63 -23.85 -7.15
CA SER A 21 -4.00 -23.86 -8.57
C SER A 21 -5.50 -23.73 -8.79
N SER A 22 -6.32 -23.88 -7.74
CA SER A 22 -7.78 -23.78 -7.83
C SER A 22 -8.24 -22.40 -8.32
N ALA A 23 -9.31 -22.37 -9.11
CA ALA A 23 -9.92 -21.13 -9.60
C ALA A 23 -10.38 -20.20 -8.46
N GLU A 24 -10.85 -20.79 -7.35
CA GLU A 24 -11.26 -20.03 -6.16
C GLU A 24 -10.04 -19.34 -5.49
N HIS A 25 -8.90 -20.04 -5.41
CA HIS A 25 -7.66 -19.47 -4.88
C HIS A 25 -7.21 -18.27 -5.71
N GLN A 26 -7.21 -18.41 -7.04
CA GLN A 26 -6.84 -17.33 -7.94
C GLN A 26 -7.80 -16.12 -7.85
N ALA A 27 -9.10 -16.37 -7.70
CA ALA A 27 -10.09 -15.31 -7.52
C ALA A 27 -9.88 -14.55 -6.19
N LEU A 28 -9.63 -15.27 -5.09
CA LEU A 28 -9.30 -14.68 -3.79
C LEU A 28 -8.01 -13.86 -3.86
N GLN A 29 -6.97 -14.38 -4.51
CA GLN A 29 -5.67 -13.72 -4.69
C GLN A 29 -5.86 -12.41 -5.46
N LYS A 30 -6.52 -12.45 -6.61
CA LYS A 30 -6.84 -11.25 -7.41
C LYS A 30 -7.60 -10.20 -6.60
N ARG A 31 -8.56 -10.64 -5.77
CA ARG A 31 -9.34 -9.71 -4.93
C ARG A 31 -8.46 -9.05 -3.88
N LEU A 32 -7.64 -9.82 -3.17
CA LEU A 32 -6.71 -9.29 -2.17
C LEU A 32 -5.74 -8.30 -2.81
N ASP A 33 -5.12 -8.68 -3.94
CA ASP A 33 -4.17 -7.85 -4.68
C ASP A 33 -4.80 -6.53 -5.13
N THR A 34 -6.02 -6.58 -5.66
CA THR A 34 -6.75 -5.37 -6.08
C THR A 34 -7.00 -4.43 -4.91
N VAL A 35 -7.46 -4.96 -3.77
CA VAL A 35 -7.76 -4.14 -2.58
C VAL A 35 -6.46 -3.51 -2.05
N LEU A 36 -5.40 -4.30 -1.90
CA LEU A 36 -4.12 -3.82 -1.43
C LEU A 36 -3.52 -2.77 -2.37
N TYR A 37 -3.53 -3.03 -3.68
CA TYR A 37 -3.06 -2.12 -4.70
C TYR A 37 -3.73 -0.75 -4.59
N LEU A 38 -5.07 -0.72 -4.60
CA LEU A 38 -5.83 0.52 -4.51
C LEU A 38 -5.56 1.27 -3.20
N THR A 39 -5.39 0.54 -2.10
CA THR A 39 -5.12 1.18 -0.80
C THR A 39 -3.72 1.75 -0.71
N ILE A 40 -2.71 1.04 -1.22
CA ILE A 40 -1.33 1.52 -1.27
C ILE A 40 -1.24 2.75 -2.17
N ASP A 41 -1.86 2.70 -3.35
CA ASP A 41 -1.82 3.81 -4.31
C ASP A 41 -2.55 5.05 -3.78
N ALA A 42 -3.72 4.88 -3.16
CA ALA A 42 -4.43 5.99 -2.52
C ALA A 42 -3.60 6.65 -1.41
N VAL A 43 -2.89 5.86 -0.59
CA VAL A 43 -2.00 6.39 0.45
C VAL A 43 -0.80 7.10 -0.17
N ARG A 44 -0.18 6.53 -1.22
CA ARG A 44 0.94 7.13 -1.94
C ARG A 44 0.58 8.49 -2.51
N MET A 45 -0.53 8.59 -3.23
CA MET A 45 -1.03 9.85 -3.80
C MET A 45 -1.31 10.87 -2.69
N SER A 46 -2.01 10.45 -1.63
CA SER A 46 -2.32 11.32 -0.49
C SER A 46 -1.04 11.84 0.18
N ALA A 47 -0.03 10.98 0.36
CA ALA A 47 1.25 11.38 0.94
C ALA A 47 1.99 12.39 0.05
N ILE A 48 2.01 12.20 -1.28
CA ILE A 48 2.60 13.17 -2.22
C ILE A 48 1.93 14.54 -2.09
N LEU A 49 0.58 14.56 -2.07
CA LEU A 49 -0.19 15.81 -1.99
C LEU A 49 -0.02 16.53 -0.64
N LEU A 50 0.20 15.79 0.44
CA LEU A 50 0.35 16.33 1.79
C LEU A 50 1.77 16.79 2.14
N GLN A 51 2.77 16.57 1.27
CA GLN A 51 4.16 16.99 1.51
C GLN A 51 4.31 18.46 1.94
N PRO A 52 3.56 19.46 1.41
CA PRO A 52 3.69 20.84 1.85
C PRO A 52 3.15 21.12 3.26
N VAL A 53 2.28 20.26 3.79
CA VAL A 53 1.59 20.45 5.07
C VAL A 53 2.27 19.68 6.19
N VAL A 54 2.67 18.43 5.92
CA VAL A 54 3.29 17.49 6.88
C VAL A 54 4.48 16.78 6.24
N PRO A 55 5.58 17.50 5.95
CA PRO A 55 6.69 17.01 5.13
C PRO A 55 7.43 15.81 5.76
N GLU A 56 7.69 15.84 7.07
CA GLU A 56 8.41 14.77 7.75
C GLU A 56 7.63 13.45 7.76
N SER A 57 6.35 13.50 8.12
CA SER A 57 5.50 12.30 8.17
C SER A 57 5.23 11.73 6.78
N THR A 58 5.03 12.57 5.77
CA THR A 58 4.81 12.12 4.39
C THR A 58 6.08 11.51 3.79
N THR A 59 7.26 12.07 4.08
CA THR A 59 8.55 11.47 3.71
C THR A 59 8.67 10.06 4.29
N LYS A 60 8.40 9.89 5.59
CA LYS A 60 8.41 8.56 6.23
C LYS A 60 7.43 7.59 5.55
N ILE A 61 6.21 8.03 5.23
CA ILE A 61 5.22 7.20 4.52
C ILE A 61 5.74 6.78 3.14
N LEU A 62 6.31 7.71 2.38
CA LEU A 62 6.83 7.43 1.04
C LEU A 62 8.07 6.54 1.07
N ASP A 63 8.92 6.67 2.10
CA ASP A 63 10.03 5.75 2.37
C ASP A 63 9.52 4.34 2.73
N TYR A 64 8.46 4.25 3.53
CA TYR A 64 7.80 2.99 3.88
C TYR A 64 7.21 2.28 2.66
N LEU A 65 6.61 3.03 1.75
CA LEU A 65 6.10 2.51 0.49
C LEU A 65 7.20 2.30 -0.57
N ALA A 66 8.48 2.50 -0.22
CA ALA A 66 9.63 2.38 -1.11
C ALA A 66 9.53 3.25 -2.38
N VAL A 67 8.87 4.40 -2.30
CA VAL A 67 8.69 5.33 -3.42
C VAL A 67 9.99 6.14 -3.61
N PRO A 68 10.67 6.06 -4.76
CA PRO A 68 11.90 6.83 -4.99
C PRO A 68 11.69 8.35 -4.83
N PRO A 69 12.66 9.12 -4.30
CA PRO A 69 12.53 10.58 -4.19
C PRO A 69 12.21 11.28 -5.51
N ALA A 70 12.73 10.77 -6.63
CA ALA A 70 12.47 11.30 -7.97
C ALA A 70 10.99 11.23 -8.38
N THR A 71 10.19 10.33 -7.77
CA THR A 71 8.76 10.14 -8.11
C THR A 71 7.82 10.69 -7.03
N ARG A 72 8.28 11.69 -6.25
CA ARG A 72 7.48 12.35 -5.20
C ARG A 72 6.98 13.74 -5.60
N SER A 73 7.12 14.16 -6.85
CA SER A 73 6.52 15.42 -7.32
C SER A 73 5.01 15.29 -7.52
N PHE A 74 4.31 16.42 -7.61
CA PHE A 74 2.86 16.46 -7.85
C PHE A 74 2.44 15.77 -9.15
N GLU A 75 3.31 15.70 -10.15
CA GLU A 75 3.05 15.01 -11.42
C GLU A 75 2.82 13.50 -11.22
N TYR A 76 3.45 12.92 -10.19
CA TYR A 76 3.27 11.52 -9.82
C TYR A 76 2.08 11.28 -8.90
N ALA A 77 1.30 12.30 -8.53
CA ALA A 77 0.06 12.16 -7.76
C ALA A 77 -1.14 11.70 -8.63
N THR A 78 -0.88 10.85 -9.62
CA THR A 78 -1.86 10.17 -10.47
C THR A 78 -1.92 8.69 -10.11
N MET A 79 -2.91 7.94 -10.61
CA MET A 79 -2.93 6.48 -10.42
C MET A 79 -1.64 5.85 -10.93
N MET A 80 -1.18 4.83 -10.22
CA MET A 80 -0.03 4.05 -10.63
C MET A 80 -0.35 3.31 -11.93
N ASP A 81 0.57 3.40 -12.90
CA ASP A 81 0.49 2.59 -14.11
C ASP A 81 0.99 1.17 -13.78
N ALA A 82 0.30 0.15 -14.29
CA ALA A 82 0.75 -1.23 -14.20
C ALA A 82 2.10 -1.46 -14.92
N SER A 83 2.48 -0.58 -15.85
CA SER A 83 3.80 -0.60 -16.50
C SER A 83 4.91 0.05 -15.67
N SER A 84 4.57 0.79 -14.60
CA SER A 84 5.54 1.42 -13.72
C SER A 84 6.20 0.36 -12.83
N SER A 85 7.51 0.18 -13.01
CA SER A 85 8.37 -0.73 -12.22
C SER A 85 8.32 -0.54 -10.71
N ASN A 86 7.66 0.52 -10.24
CA ASN A 86 7.53 0.84 -8.82
C ASN A 86 6.41 0.03 -8.16
N GLY A 87 5.50 -0.58 -8.93
CA GLY A 87 4.39 -1.38 -8.42
C GLY A 87 4.86 -2.77 -8.03
N GLY A 88 5.37 -2.93 -6.81
CA GLY A 88 5.86 -4.23 -6.32
C GLY A 88 7.25 -4.19 -5.68
N THR A 89 7.82 -3.01 -5.45
CA THR A 89 9.02 -2.90 -4.60
C THR A 89 8.74 -3.49 -3.22
N ARG A 90 9.61 -4.41 -2.81
CA ARG A 90 9.48 -5.12 -1.53
C ARG A 90 9.55 -4.11 -0.38
N ILE A 91 8.56 -4.18 0.51
CA ILE A 91 8.51 -3.34 1.71
C ILE A 91 9.32 -4.05 2.80
N ASP A 92 10.47 -3.48 3.13
CA ASP A 92 11.47 -4.14 3.98
C ASP A 92 11.42 -3.67 5.45
N ASN A 93 10.68 -2.60 5.74
CA ASN A 93 10.67 -1.89 7.02
C ASN A 93 9.37 -2.04 7.84
N ALA A 94 8.63 -3.14 7.63
CA ALA A 94 7.33 -3.40 8.25
C ALA A 94 7.27 -3.36 9.79
N ARG A 95 8.40 -3.54 10.50
CA ARG A 95 8.41 -3.72 11.96
C ARG A 95 8.54 -2.46 12.80
N SER A 96 8.84 -1.29 12.24
CA SER A 96 9.16 -0.08 13.04
C SER A 96 8.57 1.23 12.50
N PHE A 97 7.59 1.14 11.61
CA PHE A 97 7.04 2.33 10.97
C PHE A 97 5.99 3.05 11.82
N VAL A 98 6.28 4.28 12.24
CA VAL A 98 5.33 5.19 12.89
C VAL A 98 5.45 6.59 12.29
N ALA A 99 4.48 7.00 11.47
CA ALA A 99 4.44 8.34 10.88
C ALA A 99 3.88 9.42 11.83
N PHE A 100 2.92 9.03 12.69
CA PHE A 100 2.20 9.93 13.59
C PHE A 100 2.11 9.29 14.99
N PRO A 101 3.00 9.67 15.92
CA PRO A 101 2.93 9.16 17.29
C PRO A 101 1.72 9.72 18.03
N LYS A 102 1.07 8.90 18.85
CA LYS A 102 -0.03 9.35 19.72
C LYS A 102 0.52 10.27 20.80
N LEU A 103 -0.06 11.46 20.95
CA LEU A 103 0.25 12.33 22.09
C LEU A 103 -0.36 11.71 23.35
N LEU A 104 0.49 11.25 24.26
CA LEU A 104 0.10 10.89 25.61
C LEU A 104 -0.02 12.21 26.39
N LYS A 105 -1.24 12.54 26.81
CA LYS A 105 -1.49 13.61 27.79
C LYS A 105 -1.40 13.03 29.18
#